data_AF-A0A6A3AW94-F1
#
_entry.id   AF-A0A6A3AW94-F1
#
_cell.length_a   1.000
_cell.length_b   1.000
_cell.length_c   1.000
_cell.angle_alpha   90.00
_cell.angle_beta   90.00
_cell.angle_gamma   90.00
#
_symmetry.space_group_name_H-M   'P 1'
#
loop_
_entity.id
_entity.type
_entity.pdbx_description
1 polymer ?
#
loop_
_entity_poly.entity_id
_entity_poly.type
_entity_poly.pdbx_seq_one_letter_code
_entity_poly.pdbx_strand_id
1 'polypeptide(L)'
;MYALILWQFPQHNLTVDAAWPALFLDKETGDYWDVPFSMALDLASLPSDSGPIYHLCLHHNHGSPKQFQCDPVAQVPASLLPGFSAKCAFSYKKNVDIWKSQALKLKMVQPYDIFLSDPHVSASGTIGAALSANFGENSARLVDEAKDIKQLSLHHPPLKSSLLGDIFASMSFTAQHGNFQRLFSDLTRFQARMDFPSGSKFLSGATQLAQDLLNSRQPSSKAIKTIFPTTTLSLQQQIAGPFSFRVDSGVLIDFKDKRWHIQADQPVFAIEYALHVLFAAKAVAWYSPKHQEFMVELRFFET
;
A
#
# COMPACT_ATOMS: atom_id res chain seq x y z
N MET A 1 -3.33 -12.80 -25.86
CA MET A 1 -4.59 -13.29 -25.28
C MET A 1 -4.54 -13.07 -23.78
N TYR A 2 -5.57 -12.47 -23.22
CA TYR A 2 -5.68 -12.15 -21.79
C TYR A 2 -7.02 -12.68 -21.29
N ALA A 3 -7.03 -13.39 -20.17
CA ALA A 3 -8.22 -13.92 -19.54
C ALA A 3 -8.21 -13.54 -18.07
N LEU A 4 -9.22 -12.78 -17.65
CA LEU A 4 -9.45 -12.41 -16.26
C LEU A 4 -10.79 -12.98 -15.83
N ILE A 5 -10.79 -13.74 -14.74
CA ILE A 5 -12.00 -14.28 -14.14
C ILE A 5 -12.08 -13.82 -12.68
N LEU A 6 -13.22 -13.26 -12.32
CA LEU A 6 -13.51 -12.74 -10.99
C LEU A 6 -14.70 -13.51 -10.41
N TRP A 7 -14.50 -14.13 -9.25
CA TRP A 7 -15.54 -14.80 -8.48
C TRP A 7 -15.63 -14.20 -7.08
N GLN A 8 -16.84 -13.78 -6.71
CA GLN A 8 -17.14 -13.28 -5.37
C GLN A 8 -17.88 -14.36 -4.58
N PHE A 9 -17.22 -14.90 -3.57
CA PHE A 9 -17.82 -15.73 -2.54
C PHE A 9 -18.32 -14.85 -1.39
N PRO A 10 -19.21 -15.35 -0.51
CA PRO A 10 -19.78 -14.54 0.58
C PRO A 10 -18.77 -13.87 1.51
N GLN A 11 -17.56 -14.42 1.62
CA GLN A 11 -16.50 -13.92 2.51
C GLN A 11 -15.14 -13.77 1.80
N HIS A 12 -15.05 -14.08 0.50
CA HIS A 12 -13.79 -14.17 -0.21
C HIS A 12 -13.93 -13.73 -1.66
N ASN A 13 -12.89 -13.11 -2.19
CA ASN A 13 -12.77 -12.81 -3.61
C ASN A 13 -11.69 -13.72 -4.21
N LEU A 14 -12.04 -14.42 -5.27
CA LEU A 14 -11.12 -15.21 -6.08
C LEU A 14 -10.94 -14.52 -7.43
N THR A 15 -9.68 -14.22 -7.77
CA THR A 15 -9.29 -13.67 -9.06
C THR A 15 -8.37 -14.65 -9.75
N VAL A 16 -8.61 -14.92 -11.03
CA VAL A 16 -7.71 -15.70 -11.88
C VAL A 16 -7.33 -14.83 -13.07
N ASP A 17 -6.05 -14.57 -13.21
CA ASP A 17 -5.47 -13.81 -14.31
C ASP A 17 -4.53 -14.71 -15.10
N ALA A 18 -4.69 -14.77 -16.41
CA ALA A 18 -3.80 -15.51 -17.31
C ALA A 18 -3.54 -14.70 -18.57
N ALA A 19 -2.27 -14.57 -18.94
CA ALA A 19 -1.81 -13.79 -20.07
C ALA A 19 -0.82 -14.58 -20.94
N TRP A 20 -1.01 -14.50 -22.26
CA TRP A 20 -0.17 -15.14 -23.28
C TRP A 20 -0.12 -14.31 -24.58
N PRO A 21 1.00 -13.70 -24.95
CA PRO A 21 2.12 -13.34 -24.07
C PRO A 21 1.75 -12.18 -23.12
N ALA A 22 2.52 -12.00 -22.06
CA ALA A 22 2.30 -10.99 -21.02
C ALA A 22 3.42 -9.94 -21.05
N LEU A 23 3.06 -8.66 -21.03
CA LEU A 23 4.03 -7.56 -20.99
C LEU A 23 4.13 -7.01 -19.56
N PHE A 24 5.32 -7.03 -18.99
CA PHE A 24 5.62 -6.53 -17.66
C PHE A 24 6.47 -5.27 -17.73
N LEU A 25 6.15 -4.27 -16.92
CA LEU A 25 6.99 -3.09 -16.72
C LEU A 25 7.82 -3.29 -15.45
N ASP A 26 9.14 -3.29 -15.59
CA ASP A 26 10.03 -3.18 -14.45
C ASP A 26 10.02 -1.73 -13.94
N LYS A 27 9.59 -1.56 -12.70
CA LYS A 27 9.46 -0.23 -12.08
C LYS A 27 10.82 0.38 -11.71
N GLU A 28 11.87 -0.44 -11.57
CA GLU A 28 13.20 0.04 -11.17
C GLU A 28 14.00 0.53 -12.37
N THR A 29 13.95 -0.22 -13.47
CA THR A 29 14.67 0.10 -14.71
C THR A 29 13.84 0.87 -15.72
N GLY A 30 12.50 0.82 -15.60
CA GLY A 30 11.57 1.37 -16.59
C GLY A 30 11.45 0.50 -17.85
N ASP A 31 12.07 -0.67 -17.87
CA ASP A 31 12.12 -1.56 -19.02
C ASP A 31 10.88 -2.46 -19.14
N TYR A 32 10.48 -2.72 -20.38
CA TYR A 32 9.40 -3.66 -20.68
C TYR A 32 9.94 -5.06 -20.94
N TRP A 33 9.30 -6.06 -20.34
CA TRP A 33 9.65 -7.47 -20.44
C TRP A 33 8.49 -8.27 -21.01
N ASP A 34 8.75 -8.99 -22.10
CA ASP A 34 7.83 -9.94 -22.70
C ASP A 34 8.01 -11.31 -22.04
N VAL A 35 6.96 -11.78 -21.35
CA VAL A 35 6.90 -13.08 -20.68
C VAL A 35 5.97 -14.00 -21.49
N PRO A 36 6.48 -15.14 -21.99
CA PRO A 36 5.70 -16.01 -22.88
C PRO A 36 4.37 -16.49 -22.30
N PHE A 37 4.34 -16.77 -20.99
CA PHE A 37 3.13 -17.11 -20.28
C PHE A 37 3.23 -16.70 -18.81
N SER A 38 2.17 -16.07 -18.31
CA SER A 38 2.02 -15.75 -16.90
C SER A 38 0.59 -16.06 -16.45
N MET A 39 0.48 -16.70 -15.29
CA MET A 39 -0.79 -17.01 -14.65
C MET A 39 -0.72 -16.68 -13.16
N ALA A 40 -1.73 -15.98 -12.65
CA ALA A 40 -1.91 -15.66 -11.25
C ALA A 40 -3.29 -16.14 -10.77
N LEU A 41 -3.33 -16.77 -9.61
CA LEU A 41 -4.55 -17.09 -8.89
C LEU A 41 -4.48 -16.41 -7.53
N ASP A 42 -5.45 -15.57 -7.23
CA ASP A 42 -5.46 -14.72 -6.06
C ASP A 42 -6.74 -14.89 -5.25
N LEU A 43 -6.61 -15.23 -3.96
CA LEU A 43 -7.70 -15.44 -3.03
C LEU A 43 -7.54 -14.51 -1.84
N ALA A 44 -8.45 -13.56 -1.68
CA ALA A 44 -8.44 -12.60 -0.58
C ALA A 44 -9.73 -12.69 0.24
N SER A 45 -9.62 -12.66 1.57
CA SER A 45 -10.79 -12.47 2.43
C SER A 45 -11.35 -11.06 2.28
N LEU A 46 -12.67 -10.90 2.38
CA LEU A 46 -13.30 -9.59 2.39
C LEU A 46 -12.84 -8.76 3.60
N PRO A 47 -12.62 -7.45 3.43
CA PRO A 47 -12.19 -6.59 4.52
C PRO A 47 -13.30 -6.47 5.58
N SER A 48 -12.99 -6.87 6.80
CA SER A 48 -13.80 -6.57 7.98
C SER A 48 -13.30 -5.29 8.66
N ASP A 49 -14.18 -4.59 9.38
CA ASP A 49 -13.80 -3.41 10.16
C ASP A 49 -12.78 -3.77 11.27
N SER A 50 -12.99 -4.92 11.91
CA SER A 50 -12.01 -5.58 12.78
C SER A 50 -12.06 -7.08 12.58
N GLY A 51 -10.89 -7.73 12.49
CA GLY A 51 -10.81 -9.18 12.34
C GLY A 51 -9.56 -9.66 11.61
N PRO A 52 -9.44 -11.00 11.48
CA PRO A 52 -8.40 -11.60 10.66
C PRO A 52 -8.68 -11.36 9.17
N ILE A 53 -7.63 -11.03 8.44
CA ILE A 53 -7.61 -10.85 6.99
C ILE A 53 -6.51 -11.76 6.45
N TYR A 54 -6.81 -12.53 5.42
CA TYR A 54 -5.81 -13.36 4.77
C TYR A 54 -5.86 -13.19 3.26
N HIS A 55 -4.71 -13.38 2.64
CA HIS A 55 -4.50 -13.20 1.21
C HIS A 55 -3.55 -14.29 0.72
N LEU A 56 -3.96 -15.08 -0.26
CA LEU A 56 -3.19 -16.17 -0.83
C LEU A 56 -3.11 -16.00 -2.34
N CYS A 57 -1.90 -15.83 -2.85
CA CYS A 57 -1.61 -15.64 -4.27
C CYS A 57 -0.69 -16.75 -4.76
N LEU A 58 -1.09 -17.44 -5.82
CA LEU A 58 -0.26 -18.39 -6.56
C LEU A 58 0.09 -17.78 -7.89
N HIS A 59 1.36 -17.81 -8.25
CA HIS A 59 1.88 -17.26 -9.48
C HIS A 59 2.70 -18.31 -10.22
N HIS A 60 2.48 -18.42 -11.51
CA HIS A 60 3.23 -19.31 -12.37
C HIS A 60 3.67 -18.57 -13.64
N ASN A 61 4.97 -18.53 -13.85
CA ASN A 61 5.58 -18.05 -15.09
C ASN A 61 6.18 -19.21 -15.86
N HIS A 62 6.00 -19.19 -17.17
CA HIS A 62 6.61 -20.18 -18.06
C HIS A 62 7.27 -19.50 -19.26
N GLY A 63 8.41 -20.07 -19.68
CA GLY A 63 9.24 -19.54 -20.75
C GLY A 63 10.29 -18.54 -20.26
N SER A 64 11.24 -18.20 -21.14
CA SER A 64 12.30 -17.24 -20.86
C SER A 64 11.84 -15.83 -21.19
N PRO A 65 11.83 -14.89 -20.22
CA PRO A 65 11.49 -13.50 -20.48
C PRO A 65 12.46 -12.87 -21.48
N LYS A 66 11.95 -12.03 -22.37
CA LYS A 66 12.75 -11.26 -23.32
C LYS A 66 12.49 -9.77 -23.09
N GLN A 67 13.56 -8.98 -23.05
CA GLN A 67 13.40 -7.53 -22.99
C GLN A 67 12.79 -7.03 -24.31
N PHE A 68 11.78 -6.17 -24.20
CA PHE A 68 11.12 -5.58 -25.34
C PHE A 68 11.98 -4.43 -25.89
N GLN A 69 12.52 -4.60 -27.12
CA GLN A 69 13.23 -3.59 -27.90
C GLN A 69 14.58 -3.03 -27.35
N CYS A 70 15.28 -3.72 -26.44
CA CYS A 70 16.61 -3.28 -25.96
C CYS A 70 17.68 -4.39 -25.97
N ASP A 71 18.96 -3.98 -25.92
CA ASP A 71 20.14 -4.85 -25.98
C ASP A 71 20.15 -5.96 -24.90
N PRO A 72 20.67 -7.17 -25.19
CA PRO A 72 20.51 -8.39 -24.37
C PRO A 72 21.27 -8.41 -23.03
N VAL A 73 21.72 -7.26 -22.52
CA VAL A 73 22.64 -7.16 -21.37
C VAL A 73 21.90 -6.91 -20.04
N ALA A 74 20.60 -6.55 -20.06
CA ALA A 74 19.86 -6.30 -18.83
C ALA A 74 19.59 -7.59 -18.04
N GLN A 75 19.87 -7.55 -16.74
CA GLN A 75 19.62 -8.68 -15.85
C GLN A 75 18.11 -8.85 -15.62
N VAL A 76 17.57 -10.02 -16.00
CA VAL A 76 16.14 -10.33 -15.84
C VAL A 76 15.74 -10.28 -14.36
N PRO A 77 14.68 -9.54 -13.99
CA PRO A 77 14.13 -9.52 -12.63
C PRO A 77 13.77 -10.93 -12.14
N ALA A 78 14.14 -11.25 -10.89
CA ALA A 78 13.94 -12.59 -10.35
C ALA A 78 12.46 -13.03 -10.30
N SER A 79 11.54 -12.06 -10.19
CA SER A 79 10.09 -12.27 -10.20
C SER A 79 9.52 -12.72 -11.56
N LEU A 80 10.23 -12.45 -12.67
CA LEU A 80 9.82 -12.81 -14.02
C LEU A 80 10.40 -14.14 -14.49
N LEU A 81 11.38 -14.69 -13.76
CA LEU A 81 11.97 -15.97 -14.10
C LEU A 81 10.94 -17.12 -14.06
N PRO A 82 11.11 -18.14 -14.91
CA PRO A 82 10.21 -19.27 -14.97
C PRO A 82 10.21 -20.04 -13.65
N GLY A 83 9.01 -20.38 -13.19
CA GLY A 83 8.82 -21.04 -11.92
C GLY A 83 7.41 -20.88 -11.36
N PHE A 84 7.25 -21.42 -10.16
CA PHE A 84 6.06 -21.31 -9.35
C PHE A 84 6.38 -20.47 -8.12
N SER A 85 5.45 -19.62 -7.69
CA SER A 85 5.56 -18.77 -6.51
C SER A 85 4.24 -18.78 -5.78
N ALA A 86 4.21 -19.28 -4.56
CA ALA A 86 3.08 -19.16 -3.65
C ALA A 86 3.39 -18.06 -2.62
N LYS A 87 2.52 -17.06 -2.49
CA LYS A 87 2.60 -16.02 -1.47
C LYS A 87 1.36 -16.12 -0.60
N CYS A 88 1.53 -16.03 0.71
CA CYS A 88 0.42 -15.89 1.62
C CYS A 88 0.71 -14.78 2.62
N ALA A 89 -0.31 -14.01 2.96
CA ALA A 89 -0.27 -13.00 4.00
C ALA A 89 -1.43 -13.24 4.95
N PHE A 90 -1.16 -13.20 6.24
CA PHE A 90 -2.15 -13.21 7.29
C PHE A 90 -1.98 -11.96 8.12
N SER A 91 -3.07 -11.27 8.42
CA SER A 91 -3.04 -10.07 9.25
C SER A 91 -4.27 -10.00 10.14
N TYR A 92 -4.14 -9.26 11.23
CA TYR A 92 -5.23 -8.94 12.12
C TYR A 92 -5.37 -7.43 12.19
N LYS A 93 -6.53 -6.92 11.77
CA LYS A 93 -6.88 -5.50 11.86
C LYS A 93 -7.77 -5.27 13.07
N LYS A 94 -7.47 -4.24 13.84
CA LYS A 94 -8.31 -3.72 14.91
C LYS A 94 -8.60 -2.26 14.63
N ASN A 95 -9.88 -1.92 14.52
CA ASN A 95 -10.36 -0.55 14.50
C ASN A 95 -10.98 -0.19 15.86
N VAL A 96 -10.74 1.04 16.30
CA VAL A 96 -11.25 1.61 17.55
C VAL A 96 -11.77 3.00 17.26
N ASP A 97 -13.07 3.19 17.42
CA ASP A 97 -13.69 4.50 17.42
C ASP A 97 -13.46 5.16 18.78
N ILE A 98 -12.62 6.19 18.81
CA ILE A 98 -12.28 6.95 20.02
C ILE A 98 -13.44 7.89 20.37
N TRP A 99 -14.02 8.51 19.34
CA TRP A 99 -15.14 9.43 19.51
C TRP A 99 -16.02 9.44 18.26
N LYS A 100 -17.32 9.54 18.46
CA LYS A 100 -18.29 9.79 17.40
C LYS A 100 -19.27 10.85 17.86
N SER A 101 -19.54 11.83 17.01
CA SER A 101 -20.52 12.87 17.33
C SER A 101 -21.91 12.25 17.48
N GLN A 102 -22.56 12.51 18.61
CA GLN A 102 -23.97 12.19 18.84
C GLN A 102 -24.89 13.39 18.54
N ALA A 103 -24.33 14.49 18.05
CA ALA A 103 -25.11 15.69 17.75
C ALA A 103 -26.15 15.39 16.67
N LEU A 104 -27.38 15.87 16.89
CA LEU A 104 -28.46 15.75 15.90
C LEU A 104 -28.04 16.50 14.64
N LYS A 105 -27.96 15.77 13.51
CA LYS A 105 -27.79 16.34 12.17
C LYS A 105 -28.86 17.41 11.94
N LEU A 106 -28.54 18.48 11.20
CA LEU A 106 -29.50 19.53 10.91
C LEU A 106 -30.72 18.90 10.24
N LYS A 107 -31.87 18.94 10.95
CA LYS A 107 -33.13 18.44 10.41
C LYS A 107 -33.43 19.22 9.14
N MET A 108 -33.68 18.52 8.04
CA MET A 108 -33.99 19.02 6.69
C MET A 108 -32.82 19.38 5.75
N VAL A 109 -31.54 19.21 6.14
CA VAL A 109 -30.41 19.37 5.20
C VAL A 109 -29.68 18.04 5.00
N GLN A 110 -29.75 17.50 3.80
CA GLN A 110 -29.00 16.29 3.45
C GLN A 110 -27.51 16.67 3.29
N PRO A 111 -26.58 15.93 3.90
CA PRO A 111 -25.15 16.16 3.71
C PRO A 111 -24.77 16.01 2.24
N TYR A 112 -23.75 16.74 1.79
CA TYR A 112 -23.26 16.64 0.41
C TYR A 112 -22.75 15.23 0.09
N ASP A 113 -22.19 14.55 1.10
CA ASP A 113 -21.77 13.15 1.06
C ASP A 113 -22.18 12.46 2.37
N ILE A 114 -22.86 11.31 2.26
CA ILE A 114 -23.36 10.54 3.41
C ILE A 114 -22.22 9.89 4.19
N PHE A 115 -21.13 9.48 3.54
CA PHE A 115 -19.99 8.87 4.24
C PHE A 115 -19.19 9.87 5.07
N LEU A 116 -19.28 11.16 4.72
CA LEU A 116 -18.65 12.25 5.46
C LEU A 116 -19.63 12.92 6.43
N SER A 117 -20.82 12.36 6.62
CA SER A 117 -21.86 12.97 7.44
C SER A 117 -21.73 12.71 8.95
N ASP A 118 -20.85 11.79 9.34
CA ASP A 118 -20.63 11.40 10.72
C ASP A 118 -19.24 11.86 11.20
N PRO A 119 -19.14 12.98 11.93
CA PRO A 119 -17.88 13.38 12.55
C PRO A 119 -17.44 12.32 13.55
N HIS A 120 -16.21 11.84 13.39
CA HIS A 120 -15.65 10.77 14.21
C HIS A 120 -14.13 10.92 14.33
N VAL A 121 -13.59 10.33 15.39
CA VAL A 121 -12.17 10.12 15.60
C VAL A 121 -11.97 8.63 15.81
N SER A 122 -11.15 8.01 14.97
CA SER A 122 -10.85 6.59 15.00
C SER A 122 -9.36 6.33 14.86
N ALA A 123 -8.93 5.22 15.47
CA ALA A 123 -7.59 4.70 15.32
C ALA A 123 -7.70 3.23 14.92
N SER A 124 -6.92 2.83 13.91
CA SER A 124 -6.85 1.45 13.48
C SER A 124 -5.40 0.98 13.43
N GLY A 125 -5.19 -0.28 13.78
CA GLY A 125 -3.89 -0.94 13.75
C GLY A 125 -4.02 -2.30 13.07
N THR A 126 -3.05 -2.63 12.24
CA THR A 126 -2.93 -3.94 11.61
C THR A 126 -1.56 -4.49 11.88
N ILE A 127 -1.49 -5.78 12.24
CA ILE A 127 -0.24 -6.52 12.35
C ILE A 127 -0.43 -7.82 11.56
N GLY A 128 0.57 -8.20 10.78
CA GLY A 128 0.51 -9.40 9.97
C GLY A 128 1.87 -9.99 9.65
N ALA A 129 1.83 -11.16 9.03
CA ALA A 129 2.99 -11.85 8.50
C ALA A 129 2.74 -12.23 7.05
N ALA A 130 3.78 -12.13 6.23
CA ALA A 130 3.79 -12.57 4.86
C ALA A 130 4.84 -13.68 4.68
N LEU A 131 4.47 -14.74 3.98
CA LEU A 131 5.33 -15.83 3.59
C LEU A 131 5.28 -15.98 2.07
N SER A 132 6.41 -16.25 1.46
CA SER A 132 6.50 -16.58 0.05
C SER A 132 7.35 -17.82 -0.16
N ALA A 133 6.86 -18.77 -0.94
CA ALA A 133 7.55 -19.98 -1.33
C ALA A 133 7.70 -19.98 -2.85
N ASN A 134 8.93 -19.97 -3.34
CA ASN A 134 9.25 -19.97 -4.76
C ASN A 134 9.94 -21.28 -5.12
N PHE A 135 9.59 -21.82 -6.28
CA PHE A 135 10.11 -23.07 -6.82
C PHE A 135 10.46 -22.87 -8.30
N GLY A 136 11.71 -23.14 -8.66
CA GLY A 136 12.22 -22.94 -10.02
C GLY A 136 13.40 -21.98 -10.08
N GLU A 137 13.66 -21.39 -11.25
CA GLU A 137 14.83 -20.53 -11.46
C GLU A 137 14.72 -19.20 -10.71
N ASN A 138 13.50 -18.81 -10.35
CA ASN A 138 13.20 -17.67 -9.48
C ASN A 138 13.74 -17.82 -8.04
N SER A 139 13.94 -19.05 -7.53
CA SER A 139 14.25 -19.29 -6.11
C SER A 139 15.66 -18.84 -5.71
N ALA A 140 16.65 -19.07 -6.58
CA ALA A 140 18.05 -18.86 -6.23
C ALA A 140 18.41 -17.37 -6.18
N ARG A 141 17.80 -16.54 -7.04
CA ARG A 141 18.05 -15.09 -7.10
C ARG A 141 17.31 -14.32 -6.01
N LEU A 142 16.06 -14.70 -5.71
CA LEU A 142 15.27 -14.08 -4.64
C LEU A 142 15.92 -14.25 -3.27
N VAL A 143 16.68 -15.33 -3.04
CA VAL A 143 17.43 -15.54 -1.80
C VAL A 143 18.64 -14.62 -1.70
N ASP A 144 19.31 -14.29 -2.81
CA ASP A 144 20.43 -13.34 -2.78
C ASP A 144 19.94 -11.92 -2.54
N GLU A 145 18.81 -11.53 -3.13
CA GLU A 145 18.13 -10.26 -2.83
C GLU A 145 17.62 -10.22 -1.36
N ALA A 146 17.11 -11.35 -0.85
CA ALA A 146 16.65 -11.49 0.53
C ALA A 146 17.77 -11.76 1.56
N LYS A 147 19.04 -11.83 1.16
CA LYS A 147 20.18 -11.78 2.11
C LYS A 147 20.57 -10.34 2.44
N ASP A 148 20.42 -9.44 1.47
CA ASP A 148 20.65 -8.01 1.69
C ASP A 148 19.57 -7.39 2.59
N ILE A 149 18.35 -7.92 2.46
CA ILE A 149 17.20 -7.61 3.30
C ILE A 149 17.05 -8.74 4.32
N LYS A 150 17.51 -8.59 5.58
CA LYS A 150 17.54 -9.59 6.69
C LYS A 150 16.22 -10.35 7.01
N GLN A 151 15.51 -10.89 6.03
CA GLN A 151 14.29 -11.66 6.14
C GLN A 151 14.59 -13.11 6.48
N LEU A 152 13.60 -13.81 7.02
CA LEU A 152 13.72 -15.25 7.24
C LEU A 152 13.75 -15.92 5.87
N SER A 153 14.92 -16.40 5.45
CA SER A 153 15.11 -17.11 4.18
C SER A 153 15.59 -18.53 4.40
N LEU A 154 14.88 -19.50 3.83
CA LEU A 154 15.28 -20.91 3.77
C LEU A 154 15.45 -21.27 2.30
N HIS A 155 16.65 -21.69 1.92
CA HIS A 155 16.94 -22.09 0.54
C HIS A 155 17.35 -23.56 0.50
N HIS A 156 16.72 -24.32 -0.40
CA HIS A 156 17.07 -25.70 -0.70
C HIS A 156 17.59 -25.78 -2.14
N PRO A 157 18.91 -25.61 -2.37
CA PRO A 157 19.54 -25.66 -3.68
C PRO A 157 19.21 -26.90 -4.54
N PRO A 158 19.16 -28.14 -4.01
CA PRO A 158 18.92 -29.32 -4.85
C PRO A 158 17.49 -29.38 -5.40
N LEU A 159 16.54 -28.72 -4.74
CA LEU A 159 15.14 -28.65 -5.15
C LEU A 159 14.78 -27.34 -5.84
N LYS A 160 15.75 -26.42 -6.04
CA LYS A 160 15.51 -25.05 -6.54
C LYS A 160 14.30 -24.40 -5.86
N SER A 161 14.30 -24.42 -4.52
CA SER A 161 13.20 -23.90 -3.71
C SER A 161 13.69 -22.88 -2.68
N SER A 162 12.93 -21.82 -2.48
CA SER A 162 13.20 -20.77 -1.49
C SER A 162 11.93 -20.42 -0.73
N LEU A 163 12.01 -20.29 0.59
CA LEU A 163 10.94 -19.79 1.43
C LEU A 163 11.42 -18.50 2.11
N LEU A 164 10.67 -17.41 1.95
CA LEU A 164 10.92 -16.10 2.56
C LEU A 164 9.77 -15.73 3.48
N GLY A 165 10.07 -15.13 4.63
CA GLY A 165 9.07 -14.69 5.59
C GLY A 165 9.42 -13.35 6.24
N ASP A 166 8.40 -12.51 6.43
CA ASP A 166 8.52 -11.24 7.14
C ASP A 166 7.23 -10.87 7.88
N ILE A 167 7.35 -9.96 8.84
CA ILE A 167 6.22 -9.38 9.57
C ILE A 167 6.00 -7.97 9.03
N PHE A 168 4.75 -7.51 9.00
CA PHE A 168 4.42 -6.13 8.68
C PHE A 168 3.42 -5.58 9.68
N ALA A 169 3.39 -4.27 9.83
CA ALA A 169 2.40 -3.59 10.66
C ALA A 169 1.99 -2.27 10.00
N SER A 170 0.79 -1.81 10.30
CA SER A 170 0.34 -0.48 9.91
C SER A 170 -0.50 0.13 11.02
N MET A 171 -0.36 1.43 11.23
CA MET A 171 -1.19 2.20 12.14
C MET A 171 -1.82 3.35 11.37
N SER A 172 -3.11 3.59 11.56
CA SER A 172 -3.81 4.71 10.97
C SER A 172 -4.59 5.45 12.04
N PHE A 173 -4.57 6.77 12.00
CA PHE A 173 -5.39 7.65 12.81
C PHE A 173 -6.20 8.54 11.89
N THR A 174 -7.51 8.62 12.12
CA THR A 174 -8.41 9.49 11.37
C THR A 174 -9.18 10.36 12.35
N ALA A 175 -9.22 11.66 12.09
CA ALA A 175 -10.04 12.61 12.82
C ALA A 175 -10.83 13.44 11.81
N GLN A 176 -12.15 13.44 11.96
CA GLN A 176 -13.05 14.23 11.16
C GLN A 176 -13.86 15.18 12.04
N HIS A 177 -13.85 16.45 11.66
CA HIS A 177 -14.71 17.48 12.20
C HIS A 177 -15.75 17.91 11.14
N GLY A 178 -16.96 18.18 11.62
CA GLY A 178 -18.10 18.58 10.80
C GLY A 178 -18.79 17.42 10.08
N ASN A 179 -20.01 17.71 9.62
CA ASN A 179 -20.93 16.73 9.05
C ASN A 179 -21.24 17.01 7.57
N PHE A 180 -20.49 17.93 6.94
CA PHE A 180 -20.55 18.25 5.51
C PHE A 180 -21.95 18.61 5.02
N GLN A 181 -22.67 19.41 5.81
CA GLN A 181 -24.01 19.95 5.54
C GLN A 181 -24.01 21.45 5.26
N ARG A 182 -23.10 22.21 5.87
CA ARG A 182 -23.04 23.67 5.74
C ARG A 182 -22.34 24.08 4.45
N LEU A 183 -22.63 25.30 4.02
CA LEU A 183 -22.07 25.88 2.80
C LEU A 183 -20.56 26.13 2.87
N PHE A 184 -19.97 26.34 4.04
CA PHE A 184 -18.55 26.70 4.14
C PHE A 184 -17.92 26.09 5.41
N SER A 185 -16.69 25.61 5.27
CA SER A 185 -15.82 25.15 6.37
C SER A 185 -16.47 24.22 7.39
N ASP A 186 -17.39 23.36 6.95
CA ASP A 186 -17.98 22.33 7.80
C ASP A 186 -17.00 21.17 7.94
N LEU A 187 -16.60 20.57 6.81
CA LEU A 187 -15.77 19.38 6.82
C LEU A 187 -14.28 19.74 6.94
N THR A 188 -13.65 19.20 7.97
CA THR A 188 -12.20 19.12 8.10
C THR A 188 -11.84 17.70 8.48
N ARG A 189 -11.08 16.99 7.66
CA ARG A 189 -10.65 15.61 7.92
C ARG A 189 -9.13 15.52 7.86
N PHE A 190 -8.57 14.90 8.86
CA PHE A 190 -7.16 14.61 8.98
C PHE A 190 -6.98 13.09 9.08
N GLN A 191 -6.09 12.54 8.29
CA GLN A 191 -5.72 11.13 8.34
C GLN A 191 -4.20 11.02 8.34
N ALA A 192 -3.67 10.29 9.31
CA ALA A 192 -2.26 9.93 9.38
C ALA A 192 -2.14 8.41 9.32
N ARG A 193 -1.24 7.90 8.50
CA ARG A 193 -0.97 6.47 8.40
C ARG A 193 0.53 6.23 8.42
N MET A 194 0.93 5.20 9.15
CA MET A 194 2.31 4.74 9.30
C MET A 194 2.35 3.26 8.95
N ASP A 195 3.08 2.92 7.90
CA ASP A 195 3.27 1.55 7.44
C ASP A 195 4.70 1.08 7.75
N PHE A 196 4.80 -0.06 8.42
CA PHE A 196 6.04 -0.80 8.70
C PHE A 196 6.08 -2.01 7.76
N PRO A 197 6.72 -1.88 6.59
CA PRO A 197 6.66 -2.92 5.55
C PRO A 197 7.46 -4.19 5.92
N SER A 198 8.40 -4.09 6.85
CA SER A 198 9.31 -5.18 7.21
C SER A 198 9.71 -5.11 8.68
N GLY A 199 9.22 -6.07 9.46
CA GLY A 199 9.51 -6.24 10.87
C GLY A 199 10.94 -6.70 11.11
N SER A 200 11.47 -7.54 10.22
CA SER A 200 12.88 -7.96 10.28
C SER A 200 13.86 -6.78 10.09
N LYS A 201 13.60 -5.89 9.12
CA LYS A 201 14.34 -4.64 8.96
C LYS A 201 14.24 -3.77 10.21
N PHE A 202 13.03 -3.56 10.71
CA PHE A 202 12.78 -2.76 11.91
C PHE A 202 13.55 -3.29 13.13
N LEU A 203 13.44 -4.59 13.44
CA LEU A 203 14.13 -5.23 14.57
C LEU A 203 15.66 -5.16 14.42
N SER A 204 16.17 -5.36 13.21
CA SER A 204 17.61 -5.29 12.95
C SER A 204 18.15 -3.86 13.07
N GLY A 205 17.37 -2.86 12.65
CA GLY A 205 17.72 -1.45 12.85
C GLY A 205 17.65 -1.08 14.32
N ALA A 206 16.61 -1.51 15.04
CA ALA A 206 16.42 -1.21 16.46
C ALA A 206 17.52 -1.83 17.33
N THR A 207 17.92 -3.07 17.05
CA THR A 207 19.04 -3.70 17.76
C THR A 207 20.36 -2.98 17.49
N GLN A 208 20.61 -2.58 16.24
CA GLN A 208 21.78 -1.78 15.88
C GLN A 208 21.79 -0.41 16.59
N LEU A 209 20.65 0.30 16.62
CA LEU A 209 20.55 1.58 17.34
C LEU A 209 20.75 1.41 18.84
N ALA A 210 20.15 0.38 19.45
CA ALA A 210 20.34 0.10 20.86
C ALA A 210 21.81 -0.21 21.18
N GLN A 211 22.48 -1.00 20.34
CA GLN A 211 23.91 -1.28 20.48
C GLN A 211 24.78 -0.02 20.29
N ASP A 212 24.47 0.82 19.31
CA ASP A 212 25.20 2.08 19.09
C ASP A 212 25.05 3.01 20.31
N LEU A 213 23.83 3.16 20.85
CA LEU A 213 23.57 3.96 22.04
C LEU A 213 24.25 3.40 23.30
N LEU A 214 24.18 2.07 23.52
CA LEU A 214 24.85 1.42 24.65
C LEU A 214 26.38 1.59 24.58
N ASN A 215 26.94 1.55 23.38
CA ASN A 215 28.38 1.76 23.15
C ASN A 215 28.77 3.25 23.05
N SER A 216 27.87 4.19 23.37
CA SER A 216 28.08 5.64 23.25
C SER A 216 28.55 6.09 21.84
N ARG A 217 28.15 5.35 20.80
CA ARG A 217 28.41 5.67 19.40
C ARG A 217 27.27 6.50 18.83
N GLN A 218 27.59 7.41 17.92
CA GLN A 218 26.56 8.18 17.24
C GLN A 218 25.72 7.23 16.35
N PRO A 219 24.39 7.20 16.49
CA PRO A 219 23.54 6.29 15.73
C PRO A 219 23.66 6.53 14.23
N SER A 220 23.81 5.44 13.47
CA SER A 220 23.98 5.55 12.01
C SER A 220 22.68 6.02 11.32
N SER A 221 22.81 6.98 10.40
CA SER A 221 21.69 7.49 9.59
C SER A 221 20.94 6.37 8.85
N LYS A 222 21.67 5.34 8.41
CA LYS A 222 21.11 4.14 7.77
C LYS A 222 20.22 3.35 8.73
N ALA A 223 20.63 3.13 9.99
CA ALA A 223 19.80 2.40 10.96
C ALA A 223 18.53 3.17 11.32
N ILE A 224 18.60 4.50 11.45
CA ILE A 224 17.41 5.34 11.72
C ILE A 224 16.43 5.28 10.54
N LYS A 225 16.91 5.45 9.30
CA LYS A 225 16.08 5.30 8.09
C LYS A 225 15.47 3.90 7.95
N THR A 226 16.11 2.87 8.49
CA THR A 226 15.61 1.49 8.44
C THR A 226 14.46 1.24 9.42
N ILE A 227 14.39 2.01 10.52
CA ILE A 227 13.33 1.89 11.55
C ILE A 227 12.14 2.78 11.23
N PHE A 228 12.37 3.90 10.55
CA PHE A 228 11.32 4.89 10.33
C PHE A 228 10.24 4.35 9.38
N PRO A 229 8.96 4.36 9.79
CA PRO A 229 7.88 3.86 8.95
C PRO A 229 7.62 4.77 7.75
N THR A 230 7.10 4.19 6.68
CA THR A 230 6.52 4.96 5.58
C THR A 230 5.30 5.68 6.13
N THR A 231 5.40 7.01 6.25
CA THR A 231 4.34 7.83 6.85
C THR A 231 3.64 8.60 5.76
N THR A 232 2.33 8.51 5.70
CA THR A 232 1.47 9.27 4.80
C THR A 232 0.50 10.11 5.60
N LEU A 233 0.38 11.38 5.24
CA LEU A 233 -0.53 12.34 5.82
C LEU A 233 -1.53 12.79 4.75
N SER A 234 -2.80 12.86 5.13
CA SER A 234 -3.88 13.36 4.30
C SER A 234 -4.66 14.41 5.07
N LEU A 235 -4.86 15.56 4.44
CA LEU A 235 -5.68 16.65 4.96
C LEU A 235 -6.74 16.98 3.93
N GLN A 236 -8.00 16.94 4.34
CA GLN A 236 -9.15 17.32 3.52
C GLN A 236 -9.94 18.43 4.19
N GLN A 237 -10.21 19.51 3.45
CA GLN A 237 -10.91 20.69 3.90
C GLN A 237 -12.01 21.06 2.91
N GLN A 238 -13.24 21.26 3.38
CA GLN A 238 -14.29 21.84 2.55
C GLN A 238 -13.98 23.30 2.23
N ILE A 239 -14.12 23.64 0.95
CA ILE A 239 -14.00 25.02 0.46
C ILE A 239 -15.39 25.67 0.52
N ALA A 240 -16.33 25.17 -0.30
CA ALA A 240 -17.65 25.74 -0.45
C ALA A 240 -18.64 24.68 -0.99
N GLY A 241 -19.80 24.58 -0.37
CA GLY A 241 -20.84 23.61 -0.71
C GLY A 241 -20.27 22.18 -0.87
N PRO A 242 -20.54 21.49 -1.97
CA PRO A 242 -20.04 20.12 -2.20
C PRO A 242 -18.54 20.03 -2.55
N PHE A 243 -17.82 21.16 -2.64
CA PHE A 243 -16.41 21.17 -2.99
C PHE A 243 -15.52 21.03 -1.76
N SER A 244 -14.58 20.09 -1.83
CA SER A 244 -13.49 19.95 -0.86
C SER A 244 -12.14 19.86 -1.54
N PHE A 245 -11.11 20.29 -0.83
CA PHE A 245 -9.73 20.19 -1.23
C PHE A 245 -9.03 19.17 -0.36
N ARG A 246 -8.33 18.22 -0.96
CA ARG A 246 -7.54 17.20 -0.29
C ARG A 246 -6.08 17.30 -0.69
N VAL A 247 -5.20 17.17 0.29
CA VAL A 247 -3.76 17.06 0.10
C VAL A 247 -3.31 15.78 0.74
N ASP A 248 -2.74 14.88 -0.07
CA ASP A 248 -2.11 13.65 0.37
C ASP A 248 -0.60 13.80 0.20
N SER A 249 0.20 13.45 1.20
CA SER A 249 1.66 13.53 1.11
C SER A 249 2.31 12.42 1.92
N GLY A 250 3.31 11.77 1.33
CA GLY A 250 4.30 11.03 2.07
C GLY A 250 5.17 11.97 2.91
N VAL A 251 5.79 11.44 3.96
CA VAL A 251 6.74 12.16 4.80
C VAL A 251 8.08 11.43 4.75
N LEU A 252 9.10 12.09 4.20
CA LEU A 252 10.48 11.64 4.24
C LEU A 252 11.24 12.43 5.30
N ILE A 253 11.96 11.71 6.16
CA ILE A 253 12.89 12.33 7.10
C ILE A 253 14.30 12.11 6.58
N ASP A 254 14.95 13.19 6.15
CA ASP A 254 16.36 13.15 5.79
C ASP A 254 17.23 13.53 6.99
N PHE A 255 18.25 12.71 7.23
CA PHE A 255 19.24 12.87 8.28
C PHE A 255 20.56 13.31 7.64
N LYS A 256 20.56 14.50 7.06
CA LYS A 256 21.78 15.18 6.59
C LYS A 256 22.21 16.19 7.65
N ASP A 257 23.52 16.31 7.86
CA ASP A 257 24.15 17.34 8.70
C ASP A 257 23.72 17.39 10.18
N LYS A 258 23.42 16.24 10.78
CA LYS A 258 22.98 16.12 12.20
C LYS A 258 21.69 16.91 12.53
N ARG A 259 20.99 17.46 11.53
CA ARG A 259 19.70 18.13 11.67
C ARG A 259 18.60 17.23 11.09
N TRP A 260 17.40 17.35 11.67
CA TRP A 260 16.25 16.58 11.23
C TRP A 260 15.51 17.42 10.19
N HIS A 261 15.45 16.94 8.95
CA HIS A 261 14.74 17.63 7.88
C HIS A 261 13.55 16.77 7.46
N ILE A 262 12.36 17.25 7.82
CA ILE A 262 11.10 16.63 7.41
C ILE A 262 10.73 17.25 6.07
N GLN A 263 10.63 16.41 5.03
CA GLN A 263 10.26 16.80 3.69
C GLN A 263 8.97 16.08 3.28
N ALA A 264 8.09 16.80 2.59
CA ALA A 264 6.94 16.21 1.92
C ALA A 264 7.43 15.40 0.73
N ASP A 265 7.04 14.13 0.66
CA ASP A 265 7.34 13.24 -0.47
C ASP A 265 6.08 12.94 -1.27
N GLN A 266 6.18 13.13 -2.58
CA GLN A 266 5.10 12.91 -3.54
C GLN A 266 3.76 13.54 -3.12
N PRO A 267 3.71 14.88 -2.87
CA PRO A 267 2.44 15.51 -2.56
C PRO A 267 1.47 15.36 -3.73
N VAL A 268 0.23 14.98 -3.46
CA VAL A 268 -0.87 14.91 -4.42
C VAL A 268 -1.95 15.87 -3.95
N PHE A 269 -2.33 16.77 -4.83
CA PHE A 269 -3.38 17.75 -4.58
C PHE A 269 -4.64 17.31 -5.31
N ALA A 270 -5.77 17.29 -4.62
CA ALA A 270 -7.04 16.88 -5.19
C ALA A 270 -8.16 17.87 -4.86
N ILE A 271 -9.03 18.11 -5.84
CA ILE A 271 -10.30 18.80 -5.66
C ILE A 271 -11.40 17.76 -5.83
N GLU A 272 -12.25 17.63 -4.83
CA GLU A 272 -13.37 16.69 -4.82
C GLU A 272 -14.69 17.45 -4.87
N TYR A 273 -15.59 16.98 -5.73
CA TYR A 273 -16.96 17.46 -5.83
C TYR A 273 -17.92 16.31 -5.52
N ALA A 274 -18.65 16.44 -4.41
CA ALA A 274 -19.65 15.46 -4.01
C ALA A 274 -20.93 15.61 -4.83
N LEU A 275 -21.33 14.55 -5.54
CA LEU A 275 -22.51 14.53 -6.39
C LEU A 275 -23.75 14.18 -5.55
N HIS A 276 -24.41 15.22 -5.04
CA HIS A 276 -25.56 15.10 -4.15
C HIS A 276 -26.70 14.22 -4.69
N VAL A 277 -26.88 14.19 -6.02
CA VAL A 277 -27.96 13.45 -6.71
C VAL A 277 -27.76 11.93 -6.68
N LEU A 278 -26.52 11.45 -6.49
CA LEU A 278 -26.19 10.03 -6.57
C LEU A 278 -25.80 9.40 -5.22
N PHE A 279 -26.13 10.06 -4.11
CA PHE A 279 -25.95 9.65 -2.70
C PHE A 279 -24.49 9.39 -2.24
N ALA A 280 -23.64 8.82 -3.10
CA ALA A 280 -22.33 8.25 -2.80
C ALA A 280 -21.29 8.47 -3.94
N ALA A 281 -21.64 9.25 -4.97
CA ALA A 281 -20.74 9.49 -6.09
C ALA A 281 -19.96 10.78 -5.87
N LYS A 282 -18.71 10.80 -6.35
CA LYS A 282 -17.86 11.99 -6.31
C LYS A 282 -17.00 12.09 -7.57
N ALA A 283 -16.83 13.32 -8.05
CA ALA A 283 -15.82 13.63 -9.05
C ALA A 283 -14.56 14.10 -8.34
N VAL A 284 -13.41 13.53 -8.68
CA VAL A 284 -12.12 13.87 -8.09
C VAL A 284 -11.18 14.27 -9.21
N ALA A 285 -10.67 15.49 -9.17
CA ALA A 285 -9.57 15.92 -10.03
C ALA A 285 -8.31 15.99 -9.16
N TRP A 286 -7.28 15.23 -9.50
CA TRP A 286 -6.03 15.22 -8.76
C TRP A 286 -4.82 15.53 -9.64
N TYR A 287 -3.79 16.10 -9.02
CA TYR A 287 -2.53 16.47 -9.64
C TYR A 287 -1.36 16.05 -8.76
N SER A 288 -0.38 15.37 -9.36
CA SER A 288 0.89 15.01 -8.72
C SER A 288 2.02 15.83 -9.33
N PRO A 289 2.57 16.86 -8.65
CA PRO A 289 3.65 17.69 -9.18
C PRO A 289 4.93 16.91 -9.45
N LYS A 290 5.20 15.84 -8.68
CA LYS A 290 6.42 15.03 -8.84
C LYS A 290 6.40 14.24 -10.14
N HIS A 291 5.24 13.73 -10.53
CA HIS A 291 5.06 12.94 -11.75
C HIS A 291 4.57 13.78 -12.93
N GLN A 292 4.18 15.04 -12.70
CA GLN A 292 3.55 15.92 -13.70
C GLN A 292 2.28 15.29 -14.29
N GLU A 293 1.56 14.55 -13.46
CA GLU A 293 0.36 13.82 -13.85
C GLU A 293 -0.88 14.50 -13.31
N PHE A 294 -1.89 14.60 -14.18
CA PHE A 294 -3.22 15.10 -13.85
C PHE A 294 -4.25 14.07 -14.30
N MET A 295 -5.21 13.78 -13.44
CA MET A 295 -6.31 12.88 -13.77
C MET A 295 -7.63 13.37 -13.16
N VAL A 296 -8.72 13.09 -13.87
CA VAL A 296 -10.08 13.30 -13.39
C VAL A 296 -10.75 11.95 -13.33
N GLU A 297 -11.24 11.60 -12.16
CA GLU A 297 -11.93 10.34 -11.87
C GLU A 297 -13.38 10.63 -11.46
N LEU A 298 -14.28 9.76 -11.88
CA LEU A 298 -15.64 9.72 -11.38
C LEU A 298 -15.80 8.42 -10.59
N ARG A 299 -15.99 8.54 -9.28
CA ARG A 299 -16.13 7.41 -8.37
C ARG A 299 -17.60 7.22 -7.99
N PHE A 300 -18.06 5.98 -8.05
CA PHE A 300 -19.41 5.58 -7.71
C PHE A 300 -19.36 4.48 -6.65
N PHE A 301 -20.33 4.46 -5.72
CA PHE A 301 -20.50 3.41 -4.72
C PHE A 301 -19.25 3.14 -3.87
N GLU A 302 -18.60 4.19 -3.37
CA GLU A 302 -17.51 4.02 -2.39
C GLU A 302 -18.15 3.48 -1.09
N THR A 303 -17.84 2.24 -0.68
CA THR A 303 -18.27 1.64 0.60
C THR A 303 -17.16 1.71 1.63
#